data_AF-D2AUG3-F1
#
_entry.id   AF-D2AUG3-F1
#
_cell.length_a   1.000
_cell.length_b   1.000
_cell.length_c   1.000
_cell.angle_alpha   90.00
_cell.angle_beta   90.00
_cell.angle_gamma   90.00
#
_symmetry.space_group_name_H-M   'P 1'
#
loop_
_entity.id
_entity.type
_entity.pdbx_description
1 polymer ?
#
loop_
_entity_poly.entity_id
_entity_poly.type
_entity_poly.pdbx_seq_one_letter_code
_entity_poly.pdbx_strand_id
1 'polypeptide(L)'
;MDARLWIMKRSIIAMVALVWVGIVMIGAGAAARAGIFPYGCTADDDRLAASLNTLGILDAHPASATPQKGRGSSCDSDDRITTVGQTYRPSGPRADVLSFYRDVAIKDGWTPPPGDDGEGVSCFTKSVGGRGVELSVRFLDELGEEYGDDYDVDVTSSLDGGGWC
;
A
#
# COMPACT_ATOMS: atom_id res chain seq x y z
N MET A 1 56.08 -43.76 1.24
CA MET A 1 55.20 -42.64 0.82
C MET A 1 53.80 -43.20 0.71
N ASP A 2 53.02 -43.02 1.79
CA ASP A 2 51.89 -43.88 2.14
C ASP A 2 50.58 -43.52 1.41
N ALA A 3 50.13 -44.44 0.56
CA ALA A 3 48.82 -44.39 -0.12
C ALA A 3 47.62 -44.30 0.84
N ARG A 4 47.81 -44.68 2.11
CA ARG A 4 46.80 -44.59 3.18
C ARG A 4 46.46 -43.15 3.58
N LEU A 5 47.40 -42.21 3.45
CA LEU A 5 47.17 -40.80 3.80
C LEU A 5 46.32 -40.06 2.76
N TRP A 6 46.35 -40.52 1.51
CA TRP A 6 45.65 -39.88 0.38
C TRP A 6 44.17 -40.23 0.34
N ILE A 7 43.81 -41.48 0.65
CA ILE A 7 42.43 -41.96 0.70
C ILE A 7 41.66 -41.29 1.86
N MET A 8 42.31 -41.13 3.02
CA MET A 8 41.70 -40.54 4.21
C MET A 8 41.36 -39.04 4.03
N LYS A 9 42.21 -38.28 3.33
CA LYS A 9 41.95 -36.85 3.03
C LYS A 9 40.78 -36.64 2.06
N ARG A 10 40.59 -37.54 1.08
CA ARG A 10 39.46 -37.45 0.13
C ARG A 10 38.11 -37.73 0.80
N SER A 11 38.07 -38.65 1.76
CA SER A 11 36.85 -38.96 2.53
C SER A 11 36.42 -37.84 3.48
N ILE A 12 37.37 -37.10 4.06
CA ILE A 12 37.06 -35.97 4.96
C ILE A 12 36.50 -34.78 4.15
N ILE A 13 37.08 -34.47 2.98
CA ILE A 13 36.61 -33.37 2.12
C ILE A 13 35.21 -33.64 1.57
N ALA A 14 34.91 -34.89 1.19
CA ALA A 14 33.58 -35.27 0.71
C ALA A 14 32.50 -35.19 1.82
N MET A 15 32.84 -35.57 3.06
CA MET A 15 31.92 -35.42 4.19
C MET A 15 31.68 -33.97 4.58
N VAL A 16 32.69 -33.10 4.54
CA VAL A 16 32.53 -31.66 4.83
C VAL A 16 31.66 -30.99 3.76
N ALA A 17 31.82 -31.34 2.48
CA ALA A 17 30.99 -30.80 1.40
C ALA A 17 29.50 -31.19 1.52
N LEU A 18 29.21 -32.43 1.94
CA LEU A 18 27.82 -32.91 2.14
C LEU A 18 27.13 -32.24 3.34
N VAL A 19 27.87 -31.94 4.41
CA VAL A 19 27.33 -31.23 5.58
C VAL A 19 26.95 -29.78 5.24
N TRP A 20 27.74 -29.09 4.41
CA TRP A 20 27.43 -27.73 3.97
C TRP A 20 26.21 -27.66 3.03
N VAL A 21 26.03 -28.62 2.12
CA VAL A 21 24.85 -28.68 1.25
C VAL A 21 23.57 -28.96 2.06
N GLY A 22 23.64 -29.80 3.08
CA GLY A 22 22.51 -30.07 3.98
C GLY A 22 22.08 -28.84 4.79
N ILE A 23 23.02 -28.06 5.29
CA ILE A 23 22.73 -26.83 6.07
C ILE A 23 22.10 -25.74 5.20
N VAL A 24 22.53 -25.58 3.95
CA VAL A 24 21.93 -24.61 3.01
C VAL A 24 20.48 -25.00 2.65
N MET A 25 20.20 -26.28 2.46
CA MET A 25 18.85 -26.77 2.12
C MET A 25 17.88 -26.71 3.31
N ILE A 26 18.34 -26.95 4.54
CA ILE A 26 17.51 -26.83 5.75
C ILE A 26 17.27 -25.34 6.10
N GLY A 27 18.26 -24.47 5.91
CA GLY A 27 18.12 -23.03 6.11
C GLY A 27 17.09 -22.39 5.19
N ALA A 28 17.06 -22.78 3.91
CA ALA A 28 16.10 -22.26 2.93
C ALA A 28 14.64 -22.66 3.23
N GLY A 29 14.41 -23.90 3.67
CA GLY A 29 13.07 -24.40 4.04
C GLY A 29 12.52 -23.75 5.32
N ALA A 30 13.38 -23.45 6.29
CA ALA A 30 13.01 -22.70 7.49
C ALA A 30 12.76 -21.23 7.18
N ALA A 31 13.55 -20.61 6.30
CA ALA A 31 13.42 -19.20 5.90
C ALA A 31 12.07 -18.89 5.21
N ALA A 32 11.61 -19.77 4.33
CA ALA A 32 10.31 -19.64 3.68
C ALA A 32 9.13 -19.83 4.65
N ARG A 33 9.28 -20.70 5.66
CA ARG A 33 8.29 -20.86 6.74
C ARG A 33 8.37 -19.78 7.83
N ALA A 34 9.51 -19.11 7.94
CA ALA A 34 9.76 -18.05 8.91
C ALA A 34 9.56 -16.64 8.33
N GLY A 35 9.07 -16.49 7.10
CA GLY A 35 8.76 -15.18 6.51
C GLY A 35 9.98 -14.29 6.28
N ILE A 36 11.15 -14.88 5.97
CA ILE A 36 12.41 -14.12 5.80
C ILE A 36 12.40 -13.23 4.54
N PHE A 37 11.42 -13.40 3.65
CA PHE A 37 11.09 -12.42 2.61
C PHE A 37 9.73 -11.77 2.96
N PRO A 38 9.67 -10.47 3.27
CA PRO A 38 8.45 -9.82 3.73
C PRO A 38 7.51 -9.46 2.57
N TYR A 39 7.23 -10.43 1.69
CA TYR A 39 6.21 -10.29 0.65
C TYR A 39 4.85 -10.68 1.23
N GLY A 40 3.84 -9.88 0.91
CA GLY A 40 2.46 -10.11 1.28
C GLY A 40 1.93 -9.15 2.34
N CYS A 41 0.64 -8.88 2.23
CA CYS A 41 -0.13 -8.14 3.21
C CYS A 41 -0.26 -8.94 4.51
N THR A 42 -0.17 -8.23 5.63
CA THR A 42 -0.20 -8.82 6.97
C THR A 42 -1.49 -8.45 7.70
N ALA A 43 -1.71 -9.10 8.85
CA ALA A 43 -2.83 -8.73 9.73
C ALA A 43 -2.77 -7.29 10.25
N ASP A 44 -1.60 -6.62 10.22
CA ASP A 44 -1.48 -5.20 10.57
C ASP A 44 -1.98 -4.30 9.43
N ASP A 45 -1.85 -4.74 8.18
CA ASP A 45 -2.35 -4.04 6.99
C ASP A 45 -3.88 -4.18 6.91
N ASP A 46 -4.43 -5.36 7.22
CA ASP A 46 -5.88 -5.58 7.34
C ASP A 46 -6.50 -4.70 8.44
N ARG A 47 -5.82 -4.59 9.61
CA ARG A 47 -6.26 -3.73 10.71
C ARG A 47 -6.19 -2.24 10.32
N LEU A 48 -5.17 -1.86 9.54
CA LEU A 48 -5.11 -0.51 8.99
C LEU A 48 -6.26 -0.27 8.02
N ALA A 49 -6.50 -1.17 7.06
CA ALA A 49 -7.59 -1.06 6.10
C ALA A 49 -8.94 -0.88 6.81
N ALA A 50 -9.21 -1.67 7.84
CA ALA A 50 -10.43 -1.54 8.65
C ALA A 50 -10.52 -0.16 9.33
N SER A 51 -9.40 0.41 9.78
CA SER A 51 -9.37 1.75 10.36
C SER A 51 -9.63 2.84 9.31
N LEU A 52 -8.98 2.75 8.14
CA LEU A 52 -9.19 3.69 7.04
C LEU A 52 -10.62 3.66 6.51
N ASN A 53 -11.24 2.47 6.50
CA ASN A 53 -12.62 2.27 6.08
C ASN A 53 -13.65 3.02 6.95
N THR A 54 -13.26 3.50 8.13
CA THR A 54 -14.14 4.29 9.01
C THR A 54 -13.98 5.80 8.84
N LEU A 55 -13.06 6.25 7.99
CA LEU A 55 -12.80 7.68 7.80
C LEU A 55 -13.96 8.36 7.08
N GLY A 56 -14.55 9.36 7.73
CA GLY A 56 -15.70 10.10 7.19
C GLY A 56 -15.41 10.84 5.88
N ILE A 57 -14.14 11.11 5.54
CA ILE A 57 -13.76 11.69 4.24
C ILE A 57 -14.18 10.81 3.06
N LEU A 58 -14.23 9.49 3.25
CA LEU A 58 -14.64 8.53 2.22
C LEU A 58 -16.16 8.47 2.06
N ASP A 59 -16.93 8.98 3.02
CA ASP A 59 -18.40 9.13 2.98
C ASP A 59 -18.82 10.55 2.61
N ALA A 60 -17.92 11.53 2.73
CA ALA A 60 -18.17 12.90 2.32
C ALA A 60 -18.26 12.95 0.80
N HIS A 61 -19.26 13.65 0.27
CA HIS A 61 -19.34 13.96 -1.15
C HIS A 61 -20.24 15.19 -1.34
N PRO A 62 -20.09 15.94 -2.45
CA PRO A 62 -21.07 16.95 -2.82
C PRO A 62 -22.47 16.32 -2.86
N ALA A 63 -23.51 17.02 -2.39
CA ALA A 63 -24.86 16.47 -2.29
C ALA A 63 -25.42 15.95 -3.63
N SER A 64 -24.88 16.43 -4.73
CA SER A 64 -25.25 16.05 -6.08
C SER A 64 -24.49 14.79 -6.57
N ALA A 65 -23.32 14.47 -6.00
CA ALA A 65 -22.54 13.29 -6.38
C ALA A 65 -23.19 12.01 -5.84
N THR A 66 -23.12 10.92 -6.60
CA THR A 66 -23.74 9.64 -6.22
C THR A 66 -22.66 8.56 -6.03
N PRO A 67 -22.60 7.88 -4.87
CA PRO A 67 -21.65 6.80 -4.65
C PRO A 67 -21.85 5.68 -5.66
N GLN A 68 -20.74 5.18 -6.21
CA GLN A 68 -20.71 4.05 -7.13
C GLN A 68 -20.15 2.84 -6.41
N LYS A 69 -20.81 1.68 -6.61
CA LYS A 69 -20.44 0.42 -5.93
C LYS A 69 -20.34 0.61 -4.41
N GLY A 70 -19.77 -0.37 -3.71
CA GLY A 70 -19.40 -0.24 -2.30
C GLY A 70 -17.94 0.18 -2.17
N ARG A 71 -17.58 0.66 -0.98
CA ARG A 71 -16.19 0.99 -0.60
C ARG A 71 -15.26 -0.19 -0.87
N GLY A 72 -14.15 0.08 -1.54
CA GLY A 72 -13.12 -0.91 -1.86
C GLY A 72 -11.94 -0.80 -0.90
N SER A 73 -11.26 -1.93 -0.67
CA SER A 73 -9.97 -1.96 0.03
C SER A 73 -9.01 -2.88 -0.70
N SER A 74 -7.76 -2.46 -0.82
CA SER A 74 -6.67 -3.25 -1.40
C SER A 74 -5.41 -3.12 -0.55
N CYS A 75 -4.50 -4.05 -0.75
CA CYS A 75 -3.14 -3.94 -0.23
C CYS A 75 -2.17 -4.48 -1.28
N ASP A 76 -1.15 -3.68 -1.57
CA ASP A 76 -0.04 -4.08 -2.43
C ASP A 76 0.85 -5.07 -1.67
N SER A 77 1.10 -6.26 -2.22
CA SER A 77 1.88 -7.28 -1.52
C SER A 77 3.37 -6.98 -1.43
N ASP A 78 3.89 -6.19 -2.35
CA ASP A 78 5.32 -5.95 -2.49
C ASP A 78 5.73 -4.74 -1.66
N ASP A 79 4.94 -3.67 -1.76
CA ASP A 79 5.20 -2.42 -1.04
C ASP A 79 4.38 -2.31 0.25
N ARG A 80 3.47 -3.24 0.54
CA ARG A 80 2.58 -3.24 1.72
C ARG A 80 1.81 -1.93 1.90
N ILE A 81 1.46 -1.33 0.76
CA ILE A 81 0.65 -0.12 0.68
C ILE A 81 -0.83 -0.53 0.78
N THR A 82 -1.48 -0.13 1.86
CA THR A 82 -2.91 -0.34 2.08
C THR A 82 -3.69 0.84 1.54
N THR A 83 -4.66 0.60 0.66
CA THR A 83 -5.54 1.63 0.09
C THR A 83 -6.99 1.30 0.39
N VAL A 84 -7.76 2.32 0.75
CA VAL A 84 -9.22 2.25 0.85
C VAL A 84 -9.82 3.39 0.05
N GLY A 85 -10.75 3.06 -0.83
CA GLY A 85 -11.29 3.98 -1.83
C GLY A 85 -12.81 3.94 -1.91
N GLN A 86 -13.39 5.07 -2.29
CA GLN A 86 -14.80 5.16 -2.67
C GLN A 86 -14.95 5.93 -3.98
N THR A 87 -15.61 5.29 -4.95
CA THR A 87 -15.90 5.88 -6.26
C THR A 87 -17.22 6.65 -6.22
N TYR A 88 -17.26 7.77 -6.93
CA TYR A 88 -18.45 8.61 -7.06
C TYR A 88 -18.66 9.03 -8.51
N ARG A 89 -19.92 9.10 -8.91
CA ARG A 89 -20.37 9.72 -10.15
C ARG A 89 -20.55 11.22 -9.88
N PRO A 90 -19.81 12.12 -10.55
CA PRO A 90 -20.04 13.54 -10.40
C PRO A 90 -21.37 13.94 -11.06
N SER A 91 -21.85 15.10 -10.67
CA SER A 91 -23.01 15.75 -11.30
C SER A 91 -22.84 17.26 -11.40
N GLY A 92 -21.59 17.71 -11.25
CA GLY A 92 -21.19 19.11 -11.31
C GLY A 92 -19.73 19.23 -11.79
N PRO A 93 -19.22 20.47 -11.91
CA PRO A 93 -17.86 20.75 -12.33
C PRO A 93 -16.80 20.08 -11.45
N ARG A 94 -15.69 19.64 -12.06
CA ARG A 94 -14.54 19.07 -11.33
C ARG A 94 -13.99 20.01 -10.26
N ALA A 95 -13.93 21.31 -10.57
CA ALA A 95 -13.46 22.33 -9.64
C ALA A 95 -14.31 22.40 -8.36
N ASP A 96 -15.63 22.14 -8.46
CA ASP A 96 -16.54 22.13 -7.31
C ASP A 96 -16.30 20.88 -6.45
N VAL A 97 -16.07 19.73 -7.08
CA VAL A 97 -15.70 18.48 -6.38
C VAL A 97 -14.38 18.66 -5.62
N LEU A 98 -13.36 19.19 -6.28
CA LEU A 98 -12.04 19.41 -5.68
C LEU A 98 -12.10 20.44 -4.54
N SER A 99 -12.80 21.56 -4.73
CA SER A 99 -12.99 22.58 -3.68
C SER A 99 -13.73 21.99 -2.48
N PHE A 100 -14.78 21.19 -2.72
CA PHE A 100 -15.51 20.50 -1.66
C PHE A 100 -14.60 19.59 -0.83
N TYR A 101 -13.85 18.68 -1.47
CA TYR A 101 -12.99 17.76 -0.72
C TYR A 101 -11.85 18.47 -0.02
N ARG A 102 -11.32 19.55 -0.60
CA ARG A 102 -10.30 20.37 0.04
C ARG A 102 -10.80 20.94 1.37
N ASP A 103 -11.98 21.56 1.35
CA ASP A 103 -12.60 22.14 2.55
C ASP A 103 -12.89 21.08 3.60
N VAL A 104 -13.44 19.93 3.18
CA VAL A 104 -13.73 18.82 4.09
C VAL A 104 -12.44 18.23 4.68
N ALA A 105 -11.40 18.02 3.87
CA ALA A 105 -10.12 17.48 4.30
C ALA A 105 -9.43 18.42 5.31
N ILE A 106 -9.33 19.71 5.01
CA ILE A 106 -8.77 20.71 5.93
C ILE A 106 -9.54 20.71 7.25
N LYS A 107 -10.87 20.70 7.19
CA LYS A 107 -11.73 20.67 8.40
C LYS A 107 -11.57 19.38 9.21
N ASP A 108 -11.36 18.25 8.54
CA ASP A 108 -11.09 16.95 9.16
C ASP A 108 -9.63 16.80 9.64
N GLY A 109 -8.79 17.83 9.46
CA GLY A 109 -7.43 17.88 9.98
C GLY A 109 -6.37 17.23 9.07
N TRP A 110 -6.67 17.08 7.79
CA TRP A 110 -5.67 16.72 6.78
C TRP A 110 -4.78 17.93 6.46
N THR A 111 -3.50 17.67 6.21
CA THR A 111 -2.51 18.70 5.88
C THR A 111 -2.15 18.63 4.39
N PRO A 112 -2.31 19.71 3.61
CA PRO A 112 -1.89 19.74 2.20
C PRO A 112 -0.37 19.56 2.08
N PRO A 113 0.13 19.05 0.94
CA PRO A 113 1.56 18.89 0.72
C PRO A 113 2.27 20.25 0.64
N PRO A 114 3.60 20.31 0.90
CA PRO A 114 4.38 21.52 0.66
C PRO A 114 4.31 21.94 -0.82
N GLY A 115 4.10 23.23 -1.07
CA GLY A 115 4.01 23.75 -2.45
C GLY A 115 2.66 23.51 -3.12
N ASP A 116 1.65 23.06 -2.38
CA ASP A 116 0.26 23.05 -2.81
C ASP A 116 -0.16 24.43 -3.36
N ASP A 117 -0.73 24.42 -4.56
CA ASP A 117 -1.16 25.59 -5.33
C ASP A 117 -2.61 26.00 -5.03
N GLY A 118 -3.27 25.31 -4.09
CA GLY A 118 -4.68 25.46 -3.78
C GLY A 118 -5.61 24.73 -4.75
N GLU A 119 -5.07 24.06 -5.77
CA GLU A 119 -5.83 23.38 -6.80
C GLU A 119 -5.79 21.86 -6.56
N GLY A 120 -6.98 21.27 -6.42
CA GLY A 120 -7.11 19.83 -6.24
C GLY A 120 -6.88 19.33 -4.80
N VAL A 121 -6.85 18.00 -4.69
CA VAL A 121 -6.66 17.24 -3.46
C VAL A 121 -5.77 16.05 -3.79
N SER A 122 -4.46 16.25 -3.74
CA SER A 122 -3.47 15.21 -3.95
C SER A 122 -2.48 15.24 -2.80
N CYS A 123 -2.14 14.07 -2.25
CA CYS A 123 -1.10 13.93 -1.23
C CYS A 123 -1.36 14.70 0.06
N PHE A 124 -2.63 14.84 0.44
CA PHE A 124 -3.01 15.40 1.73
C PHE A 124 -2.68 14.38 2.82
N THR A 125 -1.97 14.77 3.86
CA THR A 125 -1.48 13.84 4.88
C THR A 125 -2.25 13.93 6.20
N LYS A 126 -2.42 12.80 6.87
CA LYS A 126 -2.98 12.69 8.22
C LYS A 126 -2.34 11.50 8.94
N SER A 127 -2.35 11.50 10.28
CA SER A 127 -1.99 10.32 11.05
C SER A 127 -3.25 9.56 11.46
N VAL A 128 -3.32 8.26 11.14
CA VAL A 128 -4.40 7.35 11.54
C VAL A 128 -3.77 6.14 12.21
N GLY A 129 -4.15 5.88 13.47
CA GLY A 129 -3.58 4.78 14.24
C GLY A 129 -2.05 4.86 14.43
N GLY A 130 -1.48 6.08 14.40
CA GLY A 130 -0.04 6.30 14.49
C GLY A 130 0.74 6.08 13.18
N ARG A 131 0.07 5.77 12.07
CA ARG A 131 0.67 5.65 10.73
C ARG A 131 0.32 6.88 9.89
N GLY A 132 1.26 7.33 9.06
CA GLY A 132 1.00 8.35 8.06
C GLY A 132 0.13 7.78 6.95
N VAL A 133 -0.88 8.53 6.54
CA VAL A 133 -1.74 8.20 5.40
C VAL A 133 -1.95 9.42 4.53
N GLU A 134 -2.24 9.16 3.26
CA GLU A 134 -2.39 10.15 2.21
C GLU A 134 -3.78 10.07 1.60
N LEU A 135 -4.40 11.22 1.39
CA LEU A 135 -5.68 11.41 0.71
C LEU A 135 -5.45 11.99 -0.67
N SER A 136 -6.11 11.40 -1.66
CA SER A 136 -6.15 11.91 -3.02
C SER A 136 -7.55 11.79 -3.63
N VAL A 137 -7.91 12.75 -4.48
CA VAL A 137 -9.13 12.74 -5.30
C VAL A 137 -8.69 12.74 -6.76
N ARG A 138 -9.12 11.74 -7.53
CA ARG A 138 -8.71 11.54 -8.94
C ARG A 138 -9.91 11.32 -9.84
N PHE A 139 -9.95 11.97 -11.00
CA PHE A 139 -10.97 11.73 -12.02
C PHE A 139 -10.53 10.58 -12.93
N LEU A 140 -11.44 9.63 -13.18
CA LEU A 140 -11.09 8.36 -13.83
C LEU A 140 -11.07 8.45 -15.36
N ASP A 141 -11.72 9.46 -15.95
CA ASP A 141 -11.58 9.75 -17.38
C ASP A 141 -10.14 10.13 -17.78
N GLU A 142 -9.32 10.59 -16.82
CA GLU A 142 -7.89 10.82 -17.01
C GLU A 142 -7.11 9.51 -17.23
N LEU A 143 -7.67 8.37 -16.80
CA LEU A 143 -7.10 7.03 -17.01
C LEU A 143 -7.59 6.38 -18.31
N GLY A 144 -8.69 6.88 -18.87
CA GLY A 144 -9.25 6.43 -20.15
C GLY A 144 -10.77 6.61 -20.24
N GLU A 145 -11.28 6.80 -21.46
CA GLU A 145 -12.72 7.02 -21.70
C GLU A 145 -13.61 5.87 -21.22
N GLU A 146 -13.07 4.65 -21.10
CA GLU A 146 -13.78 3.46 -20.63
C GLU A 146 -14.24 3.54 -19.16
N TYR A 147 -13.61 4.39 -18.35
CA TYR A 147 -13.94 4.58 -16.94
C TYR A 147 -15.07 5.60 -16.72
N GLY A 148 -15.45 6.35 -17.77
CA GLY A 148 -16.46 7.41 -17.68
C GLY A 148 -15.99 8.60 -16.85
N ASP A 149 -16.92 9.45 -16.45
CA ASP A 149 -16.66 10.69 -15.70
C ASP A 149 -16.54 10.48 -14.18
N ASP A 150 -16.49 9.25 -13.70
CA ASP A 150 -16.38 8.92 -12.27
C ASP A 150 -15.09 9.51 -11.66
N TYR A 151 -15.09 9.71 -10.34
CA TYR A 151 -13.90 10.06 -9.58
C TYR A 151 -13.75 9.17 -8.35
N ASP A 152 -12.50 8.90 -7.99
CA ASP A 152 -12.13 8.15 -6.80
C ASP A 152 -11.65 9.08 -5.69
N VAL A 153 -12.01 8.73 -4.46
CA VAL A 153 -11.45 9.29 -3.24
C VAL A 153 -10.73 8.16 -2.53
N ASP A 154 -9.41 8.26 -2.47
CA ASP A 154 -8.56 7.22 -1.93
C ASP A 154 -7.81 7.71 -0.71
N VAL A 155 -7.77 6.86 0.32
CA VAL A 155 -6.84 6.99 1.44
C VAL A 155 -5.86 5.83 1.39
N THR A 156 -4.58 6.17 1.31
CA THR A 156 -3.49 5.20 1.16
C THR A 156 -2.48 5.33 2.28
N SER A 157 -1.95 4.20 2.76
CA SER A 157 -0.90 4.19 3.77
C SER A 157 0.43 4.66 3.18
N SER A 158 1.16 5.44 3.97
CA SER A 158 2.51 5.88 3.67
C SER A 158 3.46 5.16 4.64
N LEU A 159 4.29 4.24 4.15
CA LEU A 159 5.19 3.48 5.04
C LEU A 159 6.37 4.32 5.56
N ASP A 160 6.73 5.35 4.82
CA ASP A 160 7.90 6.21 5.02
C ASP A 160 7.64 7.69 4.71
N GLY A 161 6.38 8.09 4.51
CA GLY A 161 6.02 9.43 4.07
C GLY A 161 6.01 9.59 2.54
N GLY A 162 6.23 8.51 1.78
CA GLY A 162 6.03 8.45 0.35
C GLY A 162 5.07 7.34 -0.07
N GLY A 163 3.75 7.54 0.03
CA GLY A 163 2.80 6.65 -0.63
C GLY A 163 2.88 6.82 -2.15
N TRP A 164 1.76 6.85 -2.86
CA TRP A 164 1.77 7.18 -4.31
C TRP A 164 2.01 8.68 -4.57
N CYS A 165 2.62 9.34 -3.60
CA CYS A 165 2.97 10.72 -3.38
C CYS A 165 4.39 10.73 -2.82
#